data_AF-A0A7Y1QIN6-F1
#
_entry.id   AF-A0A7Y1QIN6-F1
#
_cell.length_a   1.000
_cell.length_b   1.000
_cell.length_c   1.000
_cell.angle_alpha   90.00
_cell.angle_beta   90.00
_cell.angle_gamma   90.00
#
_symmetry.space_group_name_H-M   'P 1'
#
loop_
_entity.id
_entity.type
_entity.pdbx_description
1 polymer ?
#
loop_
_entity_poly.entity_id
_entity_poly.type
_entity_poly.pdbx_seq_one_letter_code
_entity_poly.pdbx_strand_id
1 'polypeptide(L)'
;MKKILFALSALALLAACDKAPKEAPKPAPASVQATLVPETPPTDKWVGKWIGVEGLHLTIAKDDSIGRGHYLLTMQYGLDADDAGTFKGEATDDGIAFTRPDGPQLLRAGDGAATGLKWLADKKDCLIVATGEGYCR
;
A
#
# COMPACT_ATOMS: atom_id res chain seq x y z
N MET A 1 -20.70 76.62 -7.08
CA MET A 1 -20.70 76.10 -5.70
C MET A 1 -19.39 75.29 -5.53
N LYS A 2 -18.25 75.88 -5.14
CA LYS A 2 -17.64 75.88 -3.78
C LYS A 2 -17.96 74.56 -3.03
N LYS A 3 -17.02 73.71 -2.62
CA LYS A 3 -15.78 74.01 -1.86
C LYS A 3 -14.63 73.02 -2.13
N ILE A 4 -13.43 73.58 -2.09
CA ILE A 4 -12.10 72.99 -2.07
C ILE A 4 -11.76 72.54 -0.62
N LEU A 5 -10.90 71.54 -0.43
CA LEU A 5 -9.69 71.53 0.46
C LEU A 5 -9.10 70.09 0.52
N PHE A 6 -7.89 69.86 -0.01
CA PHE A 6 -6.56 69.83 0.67
C PHE A 6 -6.42 68.68 1.68
N ALA A 7 -5.73 67.58 1.36
CA ALA A 7 -4.26 67.35 1.36
C ALA A 7 -3.73 66.84 2.72
N LEU A 8 -3.01 65.71 2.73
CA LEU A 8 -1.69 65.52 3.37
C LEU A 8 -1.22 64.04 3.38
N SER A 9 -0.16 63.82 2.60
CA SER A 9 1.03 62.97 2.81
C SER A 9 1.09 62.00 4.01
N ALA A 10 1.51 60.76 3.74
CA ALA A 10 2.54 60.08 4.54
C ALA A 10 3.26 59.01 3.71
N LEU A 11 4.56 59.24 3.54
CA LEU A 11 5.58 58.35 3.01
C LEU A 11 5.72 57.13 3.96
N ALA A 12 5.73 55.90 3.44
CA ALA A 12 6.13 54.72 4.20
C ALA A 12 7.17 53.91 3.41
N LEU A 13 8.20 53.51 4.16
CA LEU A 13 9.51 53.05 3.76
C LEU A 13 9.53 51.66 3.10
N LEU A 14 10.58 51.49 2.30
CA LEU A 14 11.24 50.25 1.89
C LEU A 14 11.01 49.04 2.81
N ALA A 15 10.60 47.92 2.21
CA ALA A 15 11.14 46.61 2.52
C ALA A 15 11.17 45.79 1.22
N ALA A 16 12.34 45.77 0.57
CA ALA A 16 12.66 44.72 -0.36
C ALA A 16 12.67 43.41 0.43
N CYS A 17 11.67 42.57 0.26
CA CYS A 17 11.77 41.19 0.73
C CYS A 17 12.69 40.46 -0.25
N ASP A 18 13.96 40.36 0.16
CA ASP A 18 14.96 39.44 -0.35
C ASP A 18 14.32 38.12 -0.77
N LYS A 19 14.38 37.81 -2.06
CA LYS A 19 14.31 36.42 -2.52
C LYS A 19 15.56 35.73 -2.01
N ALA A 20 15.49 35.19 -0.79
CA ALA A 20 16.41 34.17 -0.35
C ALA A 20 16.40 33.06 -1.42
N PRO A 21 17.56 32.66 -1.97
CA PRO A 21 17.64 31.46 -2.78
C PRO A 21 17.10 30.32 -1.92
N LYS A 22 15.96 29.75 -2.34
CA LYS A 22 15.45 28.51 -1.78
C LYS A 22 16.47 27.44 -2.14
N GLU A 23 17.42 27.20 -1.24
CA GLU A 23 18.29 26.04 -1.31
C GLU A 23 17.39 24.82 -1.51
N ALA A 24 17.64 24.08 -2.58
CA ALA A 24 16.92 22.84 -2.85
C ALA A 24 17.09 21.94 -1.61
N PRO A 25 16.01 21.35 -1.07
CA PRO A 25 16.14 20.40 0.02
C PRO A 25 17.16 19.33 -0.36
N LYS A 26 18.20 19.17 0.46
CA LYS A 26 19.15 18.06 0.35
C LYS A 26 18.33 16.76 0.27
N PRO A 27 18.68 15.81 -0.63
CA PRO A 27 17.98 14.53 -0.69
C PRO A 27 17.90 13.94 0.72
N ALA A 28 16.69 13.63 1.17
CA ALA A 28 16.52 12.91 2.42
C ALA A 28 17.39 11.64 2.35
N PRO A 29 18.13 11.29 3.42
CA PRO A 29 18.86 10.02 3.45
C PRO A 29 17.88 8.89 3.14
N ALA A 30 18.32 7.89 2.38
CA ALA A 30 17.54 6.70 2.08
C ALA A 30 16.85 6.22 3.37
N SER A 31 15.52 6.12 3.32
CA SER A 31 14.67 5.94 4.50
C SER A 31 15.20 4.85 5.41
N VAL A 32 15.39 5.19 6.70
CA VAL A 32 15.81 4.28 7.78
C VAL A 32 14.90 3.05 7.89
N GLN A 33 13.70 3.09 7.29
CA GLN A 33 12.76 1.96 7.23
C GLN A 33 13.29 0.77 6.42
N ALA A 34 14.15 0.98 5.42
CA ALA A 34 14.73 -0.11 4.63
C ALA A 34 15.62 -1.05 5.46
N THR A 35 16.09 -0.60 6.63
CA THR A 35 16.96 -1.39 7.52
C THR A 35 16.20 -2.36 8.42
N LEU A 36 14.87 -2.22 8.56
CA LEU A 36 14.04 -3.08 9.42
C LEU A 36 13.51 -4.32 8.71
N VAL A 37 13.47 -4.32 7.37
CA VAL A 37 13.03 -5.47 6.59
C VAL A 37 14.19 -6.45 6.42
N PRO A 38 14.04 -7.72 6.83
CA PRO A 38 15.06 -8.75 6.64
C PRO A 38 15.53 -8.82 5.18
N GLU A 39 16.77 -9.26 4.97
CA GLU A 39 17.33 -9.51 3.62
C GLU A 39 16.44 -10.44 2.79
N THR A 40 15.78 -11.40 3.44
CA THR A 40 14.74 -12.25 2.85
C THR A 40 13.53 -12.27 3.78
N PRO A 41 12.47 -11.48 3.49
CA PRO A 41 11.24 -11.53 4.26
C PRO A 41 10.64 -12.94 4.25
N PRO A 42 10.11 -13.47 5.37
CA PRO A 42 9.45 -14.78 5.39
C PRO A 42 8.31 -14.92 4.37
N THR A 43 7.64 -13.81 4.04
CA THR A 43 6.58 -13.68 3.05
C THR A 43 7.07 -13.91 1.60
N ASP A 44 8.38 -13.90 1.35
CA ASP A 44 8.92 -14.24 0.02
C ASP A 44 8.58 -15.69 -0.39
N LYS A 45 8.37 -16.60 0.59
CA LYS A 45 7.93 -17.97 0.33
C LYS A 45 6.51 -18.05 -0.28
N TRP A 46 5.79 -16.94 -0.27
CA TRP A 46 4.44 -16.82 -0.81
C TRP A 46 4.40 -16.36 -2.27
N VAL A 47 5.52 -15.93 -2.84
CA VAL A 47 5.60 -15.57 -4.26
C VAL A 47 5.15 -16.74 -5.14
N GLY A 48 4.31 -16.43 -6.13
CA GLY A 48 3.70 -17.40 -7.03
C GLY A 48 2.17 -17.38 -7.01
N LYS A 49 1.58 -18.40 -7.64
CA LYS A 49 0.13 -18.54 -7.82
C LYS A 49 -0.49 -19.41 -6.73
N TRP A 50 -1.65 -18.98 -6.24
CA TRP A 50 -2.48 -19.62 -5.24
C TRP A 50 -3.93 -19.70 -5.74
N ILE A 51 -4.62 -20.79 -5.42
CA ILE A 51 -5.93 -21.11 -5.99
C ILE A 51 -7.00 -21.14 -4.90
N GLY A 52 -8.06 -20.36 -5.09
CA GLY A 52 -9.27 -20.39 -4.28
C GLY A 52 -10.38 -21.22 -4.94
N VAL A 53 -11.55 -21.24 -4.32
CA VAL A 53 -12.75 -21.87 -4.90
C VAL A 53 -13.37 -20.98 -5.97
N GLU A 54 -14.23 -21.54 -6.82
CA GLU A 54 -15.12 -20.75 -7.69
C GLU A 54 -14.43 -19.73 -8.62
N GLY A 55 -13.17 -19.97 -8.96
CA GLY A 55 -12.39 -19.09 -9.84
C GLY A 55 -11.57 -18.03 -9.11
N LEU A 56 -11.67 -17.95 -7.78
CA LEU A 56 -10.79 -17.11 -6.97
C LEU A 56 -9.33 -17.53 -7.19
N HIS A 57 -8.45 -16.55 -7.33
CA HIS A 57 -7.03 -16.79 -7.44
C HIS A 57 -6.25 -15.61 -6.87
N LEU A 58 -5.02 -15.89 -6.46
CA LEU A 58 -4.07 -14.88 -6.03
C LEU A 58 -2.71 -15.19 -6.65
N THR A 59 -2.08 -14.20 -7.26
CA THR A 59 -0.69 -14.26 -7.70
C THR A 59 0.09 -13.19 -6.98
N ILE A 60 1.17 -13.60 -6.31
CA ILE A 60 2.04 -12.73 -5.54
C ILE A 60 3.35 -12.60 -6.30
N ALA A 61 3.74 -11.37 -6.63
CA ALA A 61 5.04 -11.03 -7.18
C ALA A 61 5.76 -10.03 -6.26
N LYS A 62 7.10 -10.01 -6.26
CA LYS A 62 7.85 -8.96 -5.57
C LYS A 62 7.69 -7.64 -6.32
N ASP A 63 7.57 -6.54 -5.60
CA ASP A 63 7.65 -5.19 -6.16
C ASP A 63 9.08 -4.65 -5.99
N ASP A 64 9.97 -5.12 -6.87
CA ASP A 64 11.39 -4.74 -6.86
C ASP A 64 11.60 -3.23 -7.10
N SER A 65 10.58 -2.50 -7.57
CA SER A 65 10.65 -1.06 -7.76
C SER A 65 10.63 -0.26 -6.45
N ILE A 66 10.11 -0.87 -5.38
CA ILE A 66 10.05 -0.28 -4.04
C ILE A 66 11.12 -0.92 -3.14
N GLY A 67 11.27 -2.24 -3.22
CA GLY A 67 12.30 -2.98 -2.50
C GLY A 67 11.74 -4.20 -1.77
N ARG A 68 12.57 -4.77 -0.90
CA ARG A 68 12.22 -5.99 -0.15
C ARG A 68 10.99 -5.79 0.71
N GLY A 69 10.19 -6.84 0.83
CA GLY A 69 8.96 -6.81 1.62
C GLY A 69 7.79 -6.12 0.93
N HIS A 70 7.96 -5.57 -0.27
CA HIS A 70 6.87 -5.04 -1.08
C HIS A 70 6.46 -6.03 -2.16
N TYR A 71 5.15 -6.13 -2.40
CA TYR A 71 4.56 -7.11 -3.31
C TYR A 71 3.47 -6.51 -4.19
N LEU A 72 3.28 -7.12 -5.36
CA LEU A 72 2.08 -6.95 -6.18
C LEU A 72 1.20 -8.19 -6.00
N LEU A 73 -0.04 -7.96 -5.60
CA LEU A 73 -1.05 -8.97 -5.34
C LEU A 73 -2.13 -8.90 -6.42
N THR A 74 -2.03 -9.74 -7.46
CA THR A 74 -3.02 -9.82 -8.54
C THR A 74 -4.03 -10.91 -8.21
N MET A 75 -5.31 -10.56 -8.09
CA MET A 75 -6.32 -11.47 -7.55
C MET A 75 -7.70 -11.31 -8.19
N GLN A 76 -8.45 -12.42 -8.20
CA GLN A 76 -9.91 -12.49 -8.20
C GLN A 76 -10.30 -12.93 -6.80
N TYR A 77 -11.01 -12.08 -6.06
CA TYR A 77 -11.30 -12.26 -4.63
C TYR A 77 -12.79 -12.40 -4.30
N GLY A 78 -13.64 -12.27 -5.31
CA GLY A 78 -15.07 -12.55 -5.23
C GLY A 78 -15.57 -13.12 -6.56
N LEU A 79 -16.88 -13.18 -6.74
CA LEU A 79 -17.49 -13.74 -7.95
C LEU A 79 -17.83 -12.66 -8.99
N ASP A 80 -17.86 -11.40 -8.57
CA ASP A 80 -18.12 -10.28 -9.46
C ASP A 80 -16.84 -9.84 -10.18
N ALA A 81 -16.98 -9.31 -11.40
CA ALA A 81 -15.83 -8.86 -12.19
C ALA A 81 -15.05 -7.71 -11.52
N ASP A 82 -15.74 -6.93 -10.69
CA ASP A 82 -15.15 -5.82 -9.93
C ASP A 82 -14.43 -6.31 -8.65
N ASP A 83 -14.64 -7.58 -8.27
CA ASP A 83 -13.90 -8.25 -7.21
C ASP A 83 -12.53 -8.77 -7.70
N ALA A 84 -11.86 -7.96 -8.52
CA ALA A 84 -10.58 -8.29 -9.12
C ALA A 84 -9.64 -7.08 -9.15
N GLY A 85 -8.33 -7.32 -9.17
CA GLY A 85 -7.37 -6.24 -9.32
C GLY A 85 -5.94 -6.64 -9.04
N THR A 86 -5.05 -5.65 -9.09
CA THR A 86 -3.67 -5.75 -8.60
C THR A 86 -3.46 -4.71 -7.52
N PHE A 87 -3.06 -5.17 -6.33
CA PHE A 87 -2.92 -4.35 -5.14
C PHE A 87 -1.48 -4.37 -4.64
N LYS A 88 -1.02 -3.24 -4.10
CA LYS A 88 0.29 -3.17 -3.44
C LYS A 88 0.17 -3.74 -2.04
N GLY A 89 1.07 -4.65 -1.70
CA GLY A 89 1.19 -5.23 -0.37
C GLY A 89 2.54 -4.94 0.26
N GLU A 90 2.58 -4.94 1.58
CA GLU A 90 3.78 -4.77 2.40
C GLU A 90 3.86 -5.85 3.47
N ALA A 91 5.05 -6.42 3.64
CA ALA A 91 5.35 -7.39 4.67
C ALA A 91 5.21 -6.74 6.06
N THR A 92 4.60 -7.50 6.96
CA THR A 92 4.45 -7.20 8.37
C THR A 92 4.82 -8.46 9.17
N ASP A 93 4.88 -8.35 10.49
CA ASP A 93 5.11 -9.51 11.35
C ASP A 93 3.99 -10.57 11.22
N ASP A 94 2.77 -10.15 10.88
CA ASP A 94 1.60 -11.01 10.78
C ASP A 94 1.31 -11.55 9.37
N GLY A 95 1.97 -11.00 8.33
CA GLY A 95 1.72 -11.38 6.94
C GLY A 95 1.91 -10.22 5.95
N ILE A 96 1.11 -10.17 4.87
CA ILE A 96 1.15 -9.07 3.90
C ILE A 96 -0.07 -8.17 4.12
N ALA A 97 0.16 -6.94 4.58
CA ALA A 97 -0.87 -5.90 4.66
C ALA A 97 -1.08 -5.27 3.28
N PHE A 98 -2.33 -5.04 2.89
CA PHE A 98 -2.68 -4.39 1.62
C PHE A 98 -4.04 -3.68 1.73
N THR A 99 -4.46 -2.95 0.70
CA THR A 99 -5.76 -2.28 0.67
C THR A 99 -6.43 -2.52 -0.67
N ARG A 100 -7.74 -2.85 -0.62
CA ARG A 100 -8.66 -2.99 -1.76
C ARG A 100 -9.84 -2.02 -1.60
N PRO A 101 -10.75 -1.90 -2.58
CA PRO A 101 -11.91 -1.01 -2.50
C PRO A 101 -12.80 -1.22 -1.27
N ASP A 102 -12.83 -2.43 -0.73
CA ASP A 102 -13.59 -2.78 0.48
C ASP A 102 -12.81 -2.58 1.80
N GLY A 103 -11.58 -2.06 1.73
CA GLY A 103 -10.83 -1.61 2.89
C GLY A 103 -9.45 -2.25 3.08
N PRO A 104 -8.83 -2.00 4.25
CA PRO A 104 -7.54 -2.58 4.61
C PRO A 104 -7.69 -4.09 4.89
N GLN A 105 -6.73 -4.85 4.38
CA GLN A 105 -6.71 -6.32 4.45
C GLN A 105 -5.37 -6.81 4.96
N LEU A 106 -5.33 -8.05 5.45
CA LEU A 106 -4.12 -8.72 5.86
C LEU A 106 -4.15 -10.18 5.42
N LEU A 107 -3.25 -10.51 4.49
CA LEU A 107 -3.05 -11.87 3.99
C LEU A 107 -2.13 -12.63 4.95
N ARG A 108 -2.61 -13.73 5.52
CA ARG A 108 -1.90 -14.53 6.52
C ARG A 108 -1.74 -15.97 6.07
N ALA A 109 -0.70 -16.65 6.55
CA ALA A 109 -0.61 -18.10 6.39
C ALA A 109 -1.67 -18.80 7.25
N GLY A 110 -2.18 -19.92 6.73
CA GLY A 110 -3.06 -20.82 7.45
C GLY A 110 -3.15 -22.16 6.72
N ASP A 111 -4.21 -22.90 7.02
CA ASP A 111 -4.52 -24.15 6.36
C ASP A 111 -5.92 -24.11 5.73
N GLY A 112 -6.27 -25.21 5.07
CA GLY A 112 -7.54 -25.38 4.40
C GLY A 112 -8.75 -25.18 5.32
N ALA A 113 -8.66 -25.68 6.54
CA ALA A 113 -9.74 -25.57 7.53
C ALA A 113 -9.95 -24.11 7.95
N ALA A 114 -8.86 -23.36 8.16
CA ALA A 114 -8.92 -21.95 8.52
C ALA A 114 -9.54 -21.04 7.44
N THR A 115 -9.57 -21.48 6.16
CA THR A 115 -10.26 -20.73 5.09
C THR A 115 -11.78 -20.68 5.29
N GLY A 116 -12.37 -21.65 6.01
CA GLY A 116 -13.82 -21.84 6.07
C GLY A 116 -14.44 -22.42 4.79
N LEU A 117 -13.64 -22.78 3.79
CA LEU A 117 -14.08 -23.28 2.50
C LEU A 117 -13.96 -24.80 2.44
N LYS A 118 -15.10 -25.49 2.35
CA LYS A 118 -15.18 -26.97 2.39
C LYS A 118 -14.25 -27.65 1.39
N TRP A 119 -14.12 -27.11 0.18
CA TRP A 119 -13.29 -27.68 -0.88
C TRP A 119 -11.79 -27.54 -0.64
N LEU A 120 -11.39 -26.63 0.26
CA LEU A 120 -10.00 -26.43 0.63
C LEU A 120 -9.65 -27.12 1.95
N ALA A 121 -10.62 -27.61 2.73
CA ALA A 121 -10.45 -28.04 4.12
C ALA A 121 -9.24 -28.93 4.42
N ASP A 122 -8.89 -29.85 3.51
CA ASP A 122 -7.78 -30.79 3.70
C ASP A 122 -6.40 -30.24 3.26
N LYS A 123 -6.36 -29.05 2.64
CA LYS A 123 -5.12 -28.38 2.25
C LYS A 123 -4.35 -27.88 3.47
N LYS A 124 -3.02 -27.82 3.34
CA LYS A 124 -2.12 -27.46 4.45
C LYS A 124 -1.27 -26.22 4.18
N ASP A 125 -1.14 -25.84 2.91
CA ASP A 125 -0.43 -24.64 2.51
C ASP A 125 -1.45 -23.68 1.90
N CYS A 126 -1.94 -22.75 2.73
CA CYS A 126 -2.95 -21.78 2.34
C CYS A 126 -2.60 -20.37 2.83
N LEU A 127 -3.08 -19.39 2.08
CA LEU A 127 -3.10 -17.98 2.45
C LEU A 127 -4.54 -17.51 2.59
N ILE A 128 -4.81 -16.70 3.61
CA ILE A 128 -6.15 -16.36 4.06
C ILE A 128 -6.21 -14.85 4.28
N VAL A 129 -7.23 -14.21 3.70
CA VAL A 129 -7.54 -12.80 3.96
C VAL A 129 -8.60 -12.71 5.05
N ALA A 130 -9.68 -13.48 4.88
CA ALA A 130 -10.79 -13.60 5.82
C ALA A 130 -11.41 -15.01 5.73
N THR A 131 -12.26 -15.37 6.70
CA THR A 131 -13.10 -16.56 6.55
C THR A 131 -13.98 -16.41 5.31
N GLY A 132 -13.94 -17.41 4.43
CA GLY A 132 -14.59 -17.37 3.12
C GLY A 132 -13.68 -16.88 1.98
N GLU A 133 -12.50 -16.34 2.28
CA GLU A 133 -11.52 -15.88 1.28
C GLU A 133 -10.14 -16.48 1.58
N GLY A 134 -9.84 -17.60 0.92
CA GLY A 134 -8.57 -18.28 1.04
C GLY A 134 -8.11 -18.94 -0.26
N TYR A 135 -6.80 -19.09 -0.37
CA TYR A 135 -6.13 -19.61 -1.55
C TYR A 135 -5.08 -20.63 -1.11
N CYS A 136 -5.07 -21.80 -1.73
CA CYS A 136 -4.15 -22.89 -1.36
C CYS A 136 -3.29 -23.34 -2.55
N ARG A 137 -2.23 -24.08 -2.25
CA ARG A 137 -1.41 -24.81 -3.23
C ARG A 137 -1.17 -26.27 -2.79
#